data_AF-A0A3Q8GH97-F1
#
_entry.id   AF-A0A3Q8GH97-F1
#
_cell.length_a   1.000
_cell.length_b   1.000
_cell.length_c   1.000
_cell.angle_alpha   90.00
_cell.angle_beta   90.00
_cell.angle_gamma   90.00
#
_symmetry.space_group_name_H-M   'P 1'
#
loop_
_entity.id
_entity.type
_entity.pdbx_description
1 polymer ?
#
loop_
_entity_poly.entity_id
_entity_poly.type
_entity_poly.pdbx_seq_one_letter_code
_entity_poly.pdbx_strand_id
1 'polypeptide(L)'
;MPQASSIVYIALIGGAGYNVGSPHQAGISELVLRAGNGNPKGITGALWKRTAVGLTNFAWINTSGDTYDIYVEIGNYATRVNIHWDCTANATVSIYTSPTYSASKPSSVTDGVVYTMYSTHQKPTPLDIGALPTTGGTVSGPLSVTGGLTGFIEW
;
A
#
# COMPACT_ATOMS: atom_id res chain seq x y z
N MET A 1 9.73 5.87 -18.15
CA MET A 1 10.62 5.02 -17.35
C MET A 1 11.28 3.95 -18.22
N PRO A 2 12.41 4.26 -18.88
CA PRO A 2 13.13 3.30 -19.72
C PRO A 2 13.47 1.98 -19.00
N GLN A 3 13.50 0.87 -19.74
CA GLN A 3 13.88 -0.48 -19.28
C GLN A 3 15.39 -0.63 -18.95
N ALA A 4 15.89 0.25 -18.10
CA ALA A 4 17.30 0.35 -17.70
C ALA A 4 17.38 0.69 -16.21
N SER A 5 16.69 -0.10 -15.39
CA SER A 5 16.61 0.08 -13.93
C SER A 5 16.16 1.48 -13.48
N SER A 6 15.28 2.11 -14.26
CA SER A 6 14.67 3.38 -13.88
C SER A 6 13.91 3.23 -12.56
N ILE A 7 14.07 4.18 -11.64
CA ILE A 7 13.32 4.23 -10.39
C ILE A 7 12.58 5.55 -10.31
N VAL A 8 11.34 5.50 -9.84
CA VAL A 8 10.56 6.67 -9.45
C VAL A 8 10.08 6.42 -8.02
N TYR A 9 10.31 7.39 -7.15
CA TYR A 9 9.78 7.45 -5.80
C TYR A 9 8.79 8.61 -5.70
N ILE A 10 7.64 8.37 -5.09
CA ILE A 10 6.59 9.37 -4.86
C ILE A 10 6.13 9.22 -3.41
N ALA A 11 6.26 10.28 -2.62
CA ALA A 11 5.68 10.36 -1.30
C ALA A 11 4.43 11.26 -1.35
N LEU A 12 3.32 10.73 -0.86
CA LEU A 12 2.14 11.51 -0.51
C LEU A 12 2.21 11.88 0.97
N ILE A 13 2.13 13.18 1.26
CA ILE A 13 2.10 13.72 2.61
C ILE A 13 0.73 14.37 2.83
N GLY A 14 0.05 13.92 3.89
CA GLY A 14 -1.37 14.16 4.12
C GLY A 14 -2.21 12.93 3.77
N GLY A 15 -3.51 13.02 4.06
CA GLY A 15 -4.43 11.90 3.89
C GLY A 15 -5.88 12.35 4.01
N ALA A 16 -6.77 11.37 4.18
CA ALA A 16 -8.17 11.59 4.46
C ALA A 16 -8.39 12.25 5.84
N GLY A 17 -9.06 13.40 5.85
CA GLY A 17 -9.44 14.17 7.03
C GLY A 17 -8.40 15.20 7.51
N TYR A 18 -8.84 16.09 8.40
CA TYR A 18 -8.06 17.25 8.88
C TYR A 18 -8.48 17.69 10.30
N ASN A 19 -8.88 16.74 11.15
CA ASN A 19 -9.38 16.97 12.50
C ASN A 19 -8.25 17.19 13.50
N VAL A 20 -8.38 18.23 14.32
CA VAL A 20 -7.49 18.47 15.46
C VAL A 20 -7.55 17.28 16.42
N GLY A 21 -6.39 16.89 16.98
CA GLY A 21 -6.28 15.76 17.91
C GLY A 21 -6.26 14.37 17.24
N SER A 22 -6.32 14.31 15.90
CA SER A 22 -6.22 13.06 15.13
C SER A 22 -4.87 12.97 14.40
N PRO A 23 -3.74 12.72 15.10
CA PRO A 23 -2.41 12.79 14.51
C PRO A 23 -2.18 11.80 13.35
N HIS A 24 -2.93 10.69 13.32
CA HIS A 24 -2.88 9.73 12.22
C HIS A 24 -3.33 10.31 10.87
N GLN A 25 -4.06 11.45 10.87
CA GLN A 25 -4.45 12.20 9.67
C GLN A 25 -3.31 13.00 9.03
N ALA A 26 -2.21 13.23 9.75
CA ALA A 26 -0.93 13.63 9.17
C ALA A 26 -0.26 12.42 8.49
N GLY A 27 -0.95 11.87 7.47
CA GLY A 27 -0.60 10.63 6.82
C GLY A 27 0.65 10.70 5.96
N ILE A 28 1.32 9.56 5.80
CA ILE A 28 2.42 9.39 4.84
C ILE A 28 2.23 8.06 4.12
N SER A 29 2.30 8.13 2.79
CA SER A 29 2.30 6.97 1.88
C SER A 29 3.44 7.11 0.88
N GLU A 30 4.14 6.01 0.62
CA GLU A 30 5.33 6.03 -0.23
C GLU A 30 5.16 5.01 -1.35
N LEU A 31 5.17 5.48 -2.60
CA LEU A 31 5.07 4.66 -3.80
C LEU A 31 6.44 4.59 -4.47
N VAL A 32 6.94 3.39 -4.73
CA VAL A 32 8.13 3.16 -5.53
C VAL A 32 7.74 2.39 -6.78
N LEU A 33 8.17 2.89 -7.93
CA LEU A 33 8.06 2.22 -9.22
C LEU A 33 9.47 1.89 -9.73
N ARG A 34 9.65 0.70 -10.30
CA ARG A 34 10.92 0.28 -10.91
C ARG A 34 10.67 -0.31 -12.28
N ALA A 35 11.40 0.17 -13.29
CA ALA A 35 11.39 -0.43 -14.61
C ALA A 35 12.20 -1.73 -14.63
N GLY A 36 11.71 -2.70 -15.39
CA GLY A 36 12.37 -3.98 -15.60
C GLY A 36 13.62 -3.88 -16.49
N ASN A 37 14.15 -5.05 -16.84
CA ASN A 37 15.28 -5.23 -17.75
C ASN A 37 14.84 -5.47 -19.21
N GLY A 38 13.57 -5.18 -19.53
CA GLY A 38 12.98 -5.44 -20.85
C GLY A 38 12.49 -6.88 -21.07
N ASN A 39 12.67 -7.81 -20.11
CA ASN A 39 12.35 -9.23 -20.28
C ASN A 39 11.67 -9.84 -19.02
N PRO A 40 10.34 -9.72 -18.86
CA PRO A 40 9.40 -8.99 -19.72
C PRO A 40 9.55 -7.47 -19.60
N LYS A 41 9.16 -6.74 -20.64
CA LYS A 41 9.11 -5.27 -20.61
C LYS A 41 7.98 -4.82 -19.70
N GLY A 42 8.28 -3.92 -18.77
CA GLY A 42 7.27 -3.41 -17.84
C GLY A 42 7.87 -2.62 -16.68
N ILE A 43 7.01 -2.31 -15.72
CA ILE A 43 7.40 -1.83 -14.40
C ILE A 43 6.85 -2.77 -13.34
N THR A 44 7.47 -2.74 -12.17
CA THR A 44 6.87 -3.20 -10.92
C THR A 44 6.67 -2.00 -10.01
N GLY A 45 5.73 -2.11 -9.08
CA GLY A 45 5.44 -1.07 -8.12
C GLY A 45 5.14 -1.63 -6.74
N ALA A 46 5.50 -0.86 -5.72
CA ALA A 46 5.11 -1.12 -4.36
C ALA A 46 4.68 0.18 -3.65
N LEU A 47 3.60 0.10 -2.88
CA LEU A 47 3.09 1.17 -2.03
C LEU A 47 3.26 0.78 -0.58
N TRP A 48 4.02 1.56 0.19
CA TRP A 48 4.14 1.44 1.63
C TRP A 48 3.14 2.36 2.31
N LYS A 49 2.11 1.75 2.89
CA LYS A 49 1.05 2.41 3.64
C LYS A 49 1.49 2.54 5.10
N ARG A 50 2.06 3.69 5.45
CA ARG A 50 2.49 3.94 6.84
C ARG A 50 1.36 4.36 7.78
N THR A 51 0.30 4.92 7.21
CA THR A 51 -0.87 5.42 7.95
C THR A 51 -2.16 4.96 7.29
N ALA A 52 -3.22 4.78 8.08
CA ALA A 52 -4.47 4.18 7.62
C ALA A 52 -5.25 5.06 6.62
N VAL A 53 -4.97 6.37 6.63
CA VAL A 53 -5.71 7.41 5.90
C VAL A 53 -4.92 7.99 4.72
N GLY A 54 -3.74 7.44 4.41
CA GLY A 54 -2.99 7.81 3.21
C GLY A 54 -3.53 7.12 1.95
N LEU A 55 -2.66 6.92 0.95
CA LEU A 55 -2.97 6.06 -0.18
C LEU A 55 -3.29 4.64 0.27
N THR A 56 -4.38 4.09 -0.24
CA THR A 56 -4.88 2.74 0.09
C THR A 56 -4.53 1.73 -0.98
N ASN A 57 -4.42 2.16 -2.23
CA ASN A 57 -4.15 1.31 -3.37
C ASN A 57 -3.50 2.11 -4.50
N PHE A 58 -2.95 1.40 -5.48
CA PHE A 58 -2.51 2.01 -6.73
C PHE A 58 -2.47 0.97 -7.85
N ALA A 59 -2.55 1.47 -9.08
CA ALA A 59 -2.46 0.68 -10.30
C ALA A 59 -1.83 1.54 -11.41
N TRP A 60 -1.48 0.92 -12.53
CA TRP A 60 -0.97 1.65 -13.69
C TRP A 60 -1.49 1.11 -15.01
N ILE A 61 -1.45 1.97 -16.02
CA ILE A 61 -1.67 1.62 -17.44
C ILE A 61 -0.39 1.95 -18.20
N ASN A 62 0.12 1.02 -19.00
CA ASN A 62 1.13 1.36 -19.99
C ASN A 62 0.45 2.05 -21.17
N THR A 63 0.66 3.36 -21.32
CA THR A 63 -0.01 4.14 -22.37
C THR A 63 0.74 4.07 -23.69
N SER A 64 2.06 4.00 -23.65
CA SER A 64 2.90 3.76 -24.82
C SER A 64 4.35 3.51 -24.42
N GLY A 65 4.97 2.48 -24.97
CA GLY A 65 6.41 2.22 -24.80
C GLY A 65 6.81 2.13 -23.32
N ASP A 66 7.58 3.12 -22.86
CA ASP A 66 8.04 3.23 -21.47
C ASP A 66 7.28 4.32 -20.67
N THR A 67 6.09 4.71 -21.15
CA THR A 67 5.21 5.70 -20.52
C THR A 67 4.07 4.99 -19.81
N TYR A 68 3.79 5.42 -18.58
CA TYR A 68 2.80 4.81 -17.72
C TYR A 68 1.95 5.90 -17.05
N ASP A 69 0.65 5.72 -17.07
CA ASP A 69 -0.27 6.50 -16.26
C ASP A 69 -0.46 5.77 -14.93
N ILE A 70 -0.24 6.49 -13.83
CA ILE A 70 -0.32 5.95 -12.47
C ILE A 70 -1.61 6.44 -11.82
N TYR A 71 -2.41 5.50 -11.33
CA TYR A 71 -3.65 5.76 -10.62
C TYR A 71 -3.46 5.38 -9.16
N VAL A 72 -3.89 6.25 -8.26
CA VAL A 72 -3.80 6.02 -6.82
C VAL A 72 -5.18 6.14 -6.21
N GLU A 73 -5.44 5.33 -5.18
CA GLU A 73 -6.65 5.37 -4.40
C GLU A 73 -6.36 6.02 -3.05
N ILE A 74 -7.25 6.91 -2.63
CA ILE A 74 -7.19 7.58 -1.34
C ILE A 74 -8.59 7.68 -0.76
N GLY A 75 -8.70 7.61 0.57
CA GLY A 75 -9.97 7.74 1.26
C GLY A 75 -10.66 9.09 1.03
N ASN A 76 -11.98 9.10 1.23
CA ASN A 76 -12.78 10.32 1.17
C ASN A 76 -12.24 11.42 2.10
N TYR A 77 -12.51 12.68 1.75
CA TYR A 77 -12.06 13.86 2.51
C TYR A 77 -10.54 14.06 2.55
N ALA A 78 -9.79 13.45 1.62
CA ALA A 78 -8.42 13.86 1.37
C ALA A 78 -8.41 15.21 0.63
N THR A 79 -8.19 16.28 1.39
CA THR A 79 -8.16 17.64 0.86
C THR A 79 -6.72 18.18 0.96
N ARG A 80 -6.21 18.74 -0.15
CA ARG A 80 -4.92 19.46 -0.18
C ARG A 80 -3.73 18.67 0.39
N VAL A 81 -3.39 17.59 -0.29
CA VAL A 81 -2.20 16.76 -0.03
C VAL A 81 -0.95 17.33 -0.70
N ASN A 82 0.23 16.98 -0.19
CA ASN A 82 1.51 17.32 -0.80
C ASN A 82 2.12 16.09 -1.47
N ILE A 83 2.77 16.30 -2.61
CA ILE A 83 3.50 15.26 -3.33
C ILE A 83 4.96 15.66 -3.39
N HIS A 84 5.83 14.81 -2.85
CA HIS A 84 7.25 14.85 -3.13
C HIS A 84 7.59 13.70 -4.06
N TRP A 85 8.49 13.93 -5.01
CA TRP A 85 8.92 12.89 -5.93
C TRP A 85 10.40 13.03 -6.25
N ASP A 86 11.01 11.90 -6.57
CA ASP A 86 12.38 11.79 -7.07
C ASP A 86 12.45 10.66 -8.10
N CYS A 87 13.40 10.73 -9.03
CA CYS A 87 13.60 9.68 -10.00
C CYS A 87 15.05 9.58 -10.46
N THR A 88 15.42 8.41 -10.99
CA THR A 88 16.72 8.24 -11.65
C THR A 88 16.84 9.17 -12.86
N ALA A 89 18.06 9.58 -13.20
CA ALA A 89 18.32 10.57 -14.26
C ALA A 89 17.77 10.21 -15.65
N ASN A 90 17.52 8.92 -15.93
CA ASN A 90 16.95 8.43 -17.17
C ASN A 90 15.41 8.33 -17.16
N ALA A 91 14.75 8.72 -16.07
CA ALA A 91 13.31 8.74 -15.93
C ALA A 91 12.79 10.18 -15.81
N THR A 92 11.49 10.34 -16.03
CA THR A 92 10.80 11.63 -15.88
C THR A 92 9.47 11.36 -15.20
N VAL A 93 9.04 12.31 -14.36
CA VAL A 93 7.76 12.28 -13.66
C VAL A 93 7.01 13.56 -14.00
N SER A 94 5.73 13.41 -14.36
CA SER A 94 4.81 14.53 -14.53
C SER A 94 3.73 14.43 -13.47
N ILE A 95 3.61 15.45 -12.63
CA ILE A 95 2.59 15.51 -11.56
C ILE A 95 1.45 16.41 -12.01
N TYR A 96 0.23 15.86 -12.02
CA TYR A 96 -0.98 16.64 -12.19
C TYR A 96 -1.44 17.13 -10.82
N THR A 97 -1.36 18.45 -10.58
CA THR A 97 -1.72 19.06 -9.28
C THR A 97 -3.23 19.13 -9.04
N SER A 98 -4.04 18.91 -10.09
CA SER A 98 -5.50 18.87 -10.05
C SER A 98 -6.00 17.67 -10.87
N PRO A 99 -5.72 16.42 -10.45
CA PRO A 99 -6.12 15.24 -11.21
C PRO A 99 -7.64 15.06 -11.17
N THR A 100 -8.22 14.55 -12.25
CA THR A 100 -9.65 14.22 -12.32
C THR A 100 -9.97 13.07 -11.38
N TYR A 101 -10.92 13.27 -10.48
CA TYR A 101 -11.44 12.21 -9.62
C TYR A 101 -12.35 11.25 -10.41
N SER A 102 -12.24 9.95 -10.11
CA SER A 102 -13.18 8.91 -10.53
C SER A 102 -13.49 8.01 -9.34
N ALA A 103 -14.78 7.70 -9.15
CA ALA A 103 -15.21 6.72 -8.15
C ALA A 103 -14.91 5.27 -8.56
N SER A 104 -14.78 5.04 -9.87
CA SER A 104 -14.48 3.73 -10.43
C SER A 104 -13.00 3.62 -10.78
N LYS A 105 -12.39 2.52 -10.38
CA LYS A 105 -11.05 2.13 -10.83
C LYS A 105 -11.06 1.95 -12.37
N PRO A 106 -10.05 2.47 -13.09
CA PRO A 106 -9.98 2.29 -14.55
C PRO A 106 -9.90 0.81 -14.96
N SER A 107 -10.40 0.49 -16.16
CA SER A 107 -10.25 -0.83 -16.76
C SER A 107 -8.85 -1.04 -17.34
N SER A 108 -8.47 -2.31 -17.55
CA SER A 108 -7.19 -2.70 -18.18
C SER A 108 -5.93 -2.19 -17.47
N VAL A 109 -6.03 -1.96 -16.16
CA VAL A 109 -4.89 -1.60 -15.31
C VAL A 109 -4.12 -2.84 -14.88
N THR A 110 -2.84 -2.64 -14.55
CA THR A 110 -2.06 -3.60 -13.77
C THR A 110 -2.02 -3.15 -12.32
N ASP A 111 -2.37 -4.05 -11.40
CA ASP A 111 -2.34 -3.77 -9.97
C ASP A 111 -0.94 -3.80 -9.39
N GLY A 112 -0.69 -2.87 -8.47
CA GLY A 112 0.52 -2.86 -7.69
C GLY A 112 0.44 -3.66 -6.40
N VAL A 113 1.56 -3.74 -5.69
CA VAL A 113 1.64 -4.40 -4.39
C VAL A 113 1.55 -3.38 -3.26
N VAL A 114 0.64 -3.57 -2.32
CA VAL A 114 0.52 -2.71 -1.14
C VAL A 114 1.11 -3.41 0.09
N TYR A 115 2.09 -2.77 0.71
CA TYR A 115 2.64 -3.16 2.00
C TYR A 115 2.01 -2.30 3.11
N THR A 116 1.33 -2.95 4.04
CA THR A 116 0.79 -2.29 5.25
C THR A 116 1.85 -2.29 6.33
N MET A 117 2.27 -1.11 6.80
CA MET A 117 3.19 -0.99 7.92
C MET A 117 2.41 -0.89 9.23
N TYR A 118 2.61 -1.84 10.14
CA TYR A 118 1.90 -1.81 11.42
C TYR A 118 2.54 -0.86 12.43
N SER A 119 1.70 -0.25 13.27
CA SER A 119 2.08 0.66 14.35
C SER A 119 1.04 0.63 15.47
N THR A 120 1.28 1.36 16.57
CA THR A 120 0.29 1.49 17.66
C THR A 120 -1.05 2.08 17.20
N HIS A 121 -1.04 2.89 16.14
CA HIS A 121 -2.23 3.48 15.51
C HIS A 121 -2.77 2.68 14.31
N GLN A 122 -1.97 1.74 13.78
CA GLN A 122 -2.35 0.84 12.70
C GLN A 122 -1.99 -0.57 13.12
N LYS A 123 -2.81 -1.16 14.00
CA LYS A 123 -2.54 -2.49 14.55
C LYS A 123 -2.85 -3.58 13.51
N PRO A 124 -2.13 -4.70 13.53
CA PRO A 124 -2.50 -5.85 12.73
C PRO A 124 -3.84 -6.42 13.20
N THR A 125 -4.57 -7.02 12.27
CA THR A 125 -5.71 -7.87 12.58
C THR A 125 -5.23 -9.27 12.97
N PRO A 126 -6.05 -10.08 13.68
CA PRO A 126 -5.74 -11.50 13.90
C PRO A 126 -5.41 -12.26 12.60
N LEU A 127 -6.11 -11.94 11.51
CA LEU A 127 -5.87 -12.54 10.19
C LEU A 127 -4.48 -12.20 9.65
N ASP A 128 -4.03 -10.95 9.82
CA ASP A 128 -2.74 -10.46 9.31
C ASP A 128 -1.54 -11.22 9.90
N ILE A 129 -1.70 -11.76 11.11
CA ILE A 129 -0.64 -12.47 11.85
C ILE A 129 -0.90 -13.99 11.95
N GLY A 130 -1.96 -14.50 11.30
CA GLY A 130 -2.33 -15.91 11.39
C GLY A 130 -2.71 -16.37 12.79
N ALA A 131 -3.33 -15.48 13.59
CA ALA A 131 -3.77 -15.83 14.93
C ALA A 131 -4.94 -16.81 14.92
N LEU A 132 -4.96 -17.73 15.89
CA LEU A 132 -6.06 -18.68 16.06
C LEU A 132 -7.36 -17.94 16.44
N PRO A 133 -8.54 -18.36 15.94
CA PRO A 133 -9.81 -17.75 16.35
C PRO A 133 -10.06 -17.87 17.86
N THR A 134 -10.72 -16.86 18.44
CA THR A 134 -11.14 -16.90 19.85
C THR A 134 -12.24 -17.93 20.12
N THR A 135 -12.88 -18.46 19.08
CA THR A 135 -13.85 -19.56 19.14
C THR A 135 -13.18 -20.94 19.12
N GLY A 136 -11.85 -21.01 19.15
CA GLY A 136 -11.08 -22.24 19.04
C GLY A 136 -10.69 -22.59 17.60
N GLY A 137 -9.91 -23.65 17.45
CA GLY A 137 -9.45 -24.18 16.17
C GLY A 137 -8.47 -25.34 16.36
N THR A 138 -7.99 -25.90 15.26
CA THR A 138 -7.03 -27.03 15.30
C THR A 138 -5.61 -26.50 15.32
N VAL A 139 -4.82 -26.94 16.31
CA VAL A 139 -3.36 -26.78 16.34
C VAL A 139 -2.75 -28.15 16.05
N SER A 140 -1.78 -28.24 15.13
CA SER A 140 -1.06 -29.48 14.83
C SER A 140 0.41 -29.39 15.30
N GLY A 141 0.97 -30.55 15.65
CA GLY A 141 2.32 -30.67 16.21
C GLY A 141 2.36 -30.75 17.74
N PRO A 142 3.55 -30.99 18.35
CA PRO A 142 3.69 -31.07 19.80
C PRO A 142 3.36 -29.73 20.48
N LEU A 143 2.46 -29.76 21.46
CA LEU A 143 2.15 -28.62 22.32
C LEU A 143 2.74 -28.86 23.73
N SER A 144 3.51 -27.90 24.24
CA SER A 144 3.96 -27.89 25.64
C SER A 144 3.23 -26.77 26.39
N VAL A 145 2.51 -27.12 27.45
CA VAL A 145 1.76 -26.16 28.29
C VAL A 145 2.40 -26.08 29.66
N THR A 146 2.75 -24.87 30.09
CA THR A 146 3.25 -24.61 31.45
C THR A 146 2.18 -23.86 32.23
N GLY A 147 1.81 -24.34 33.43
CA GLY A 147 0.76 -23.72 34.26
C GLY A 147 -0.62 -24.42 34.21
N GLY A 148 -0.75 -25.50 33.44
CA GLY A 148 -1.97 -26.33 33.36
C GLY A 148 -2.97 -25.89 32.29
N LEU A 149 -3.88 -26.79 31.94
CA LEU A 149 -5.04 -26.53 31.08
C LEU A 149 -6.28 -26.49 31.96
N THR A 150 -7.10 -25.45 31.85
CA THR A 150 -8.40 -25.36 32.51
C THR A 150 -9.50 -25.58 31.48
N GLY A 151 -10.28 -26.66 31.64
CA GLY A 151 -11.37 -27.03 30.73
C GLY A 151 -11.63 -28.54 30.75
N PHE A 152 -12.66 -28.99 30.04
CA PHE A 152 -12.93 -30.41 29.82
C PHE A 152 -12.37 -30.86 28.48
N ILE A 153 -11.77 -32.05 28.43
CA ILE A 153 -11.43 -32.72 27.18
C ILE A 153 -12.64 -33.58 26.84
N GLU A 154 -13.33 -33.23 25.75
CA GLU A 154 -14.39 -34.05 25.18
C GLU A 154 -13.75 -35.05 24.20
N TRP A 155 -14.11 -36.34 24.34
CA TRP A 155 -13.71 -37.42 23.45
C TRP A 155 -14.88 -37.80 22.54
#